data_AF-A0A023GEZ6-F1
#
_entry.id   AF-A0A023GEZ6-F1
#
_cell.length_a   1.000
_cell.length_b   1.000
_cell.length_c   1.000
_cell.angle_alpha   90.00
_cell.angle_beta   90.00
_cell.angle_gamma   90.00
#
_symmetry.space_group_name_H-M   'P 1'
#
loop_
_entity.id
_entity.type
_entity.pdbx_description
1 polymer ?
#
loop_
_entity_poly.entity_id
_entity_poly.type
_entity_poly.pdbx_seq_one_letter_code
_entity_poly.pdbx_strand_id
1 'polypeptide(L)'
;MCTQTFARLARFLTGTSIGLVLGGGGARGCAHVGMIRAIYEAGIPIDMVGGVSIGALVGALWCQEVNVTTLVQKGRHWSKRMTSPWSQLWDLTYPITAWFTGAAFNQTIYDLFGDRQIEDLWLPYFTVTTDITSSCMRIHRHGSLWRFIRASMSLSGYMPPMCDPVDGHLLLDGGYVNNLPADIMREMGAETIIAVDVGSQDDTDLTNYGDCLSGWWLLFKRWNPISNTVKIPSLPEIQSRLAYVSCVRQLEEVKSSDYCTYVRPPIDRYKTLQFGSFDEIMEVGYVHGRTLFAGMKAGQRTLRSVLNLDKARSFKAGKEGRPTTFTDLAEMVCAIKQPQKGRSSVSDEDDYECSEQDFITDTEKDEEPEEPTPGAGEVTL
;
A
#
# COMPACT_ATOMS: atom_id res chain seq x y z
N MET A 1 7.05 17.63 -13.68
CA MET A 1 5.92 16.68 -13.56
C MET A 1 5.82 15.76 -14.79
N CYS A 2 5.61 16.28 -16.00
CA CYS A 2 5.41 15.43 -17.20
C CYS A 2 6.53 14.38 -17.44
N THR A 3 7.81 14.77 -17.27
CA THR A 3 8.97 13.87 -17.43
C THR A 3 9.02 12.72 -16.44
N GLN A 4 8.59 12.93 -15.18
CA GLN A 4 8.56 11.88 -14.15
C GLN A 4 7.45 10.86 -14.43
N THR A 5 6.30 11.31 -14.94
CA THR A 5 5.20 10.43 -15.34
C THR A 5 5.63 9.48 -16.46
N PHE A 6 6.31 9.98 -17.50
CA PHE A 6 6.85 9.13 -18.57
C PHE A 6 7.94 8.18 -18.08
N ALA A 7 8.85 8.65 -17.22
CA ALA A 7 9.87 7.78 -16.64
C ALA A 7 9.28 6.63 -15.81
N ARG A 8 8.19 6.91 -15.08
CA ARG A 8 7.43 5.88 -14.34
C ARG A 8 6.76 4.89 -15.30
N LEU A 9 6.08 5.38 -16.34
CA LEU A 9 5.45 4.51 -17.33
C LEU A 9 6.49 3.61 -18.01
N ALA A 10 7.65 4.17 -18.38
CA ALA A 10 8.75 3.39 -18.93
C ALA A 10 9.20 2.30 -17.96
N ARG A 11 9.43 2.62 -16.67
CA ARG A 11 9.80 1.63 -15.65
C ARG A 11 8.75 0.53 -15.48
N PHE A 12 7.48 0.88 -15.54
CA PHE A 12 6.39 -0.08 -15.48
C PHE A 12 6.43 -1.05 -16.67
N LEU A 13 6.54 -0.52 -17.90
CA LEU A 13 6.62 -1.32 -19.13
C LEU A 13 7.89 -2.17 -19.23
N THR A 14 9.01 -1.71 -18.66
CA THR A 14 10.28 -2.44 -18.66
C THR A 14 10.44 -3.41 -17.50
N GLY A 15 9.43 -3.56 -16.63
CA GLY A 15 9.50 -4.44 -15.47
C GLY A 15 10.57 -4.02 -14.47
N THR A 16 10.77 -2.71 -14.28
CA THR A 16 11.72 -2.13 -13.32
C THR A 16 11.02 -1.13 -12.39
N SER A 17 9.71 -1.31 -12.20
CA SER A 17 8.87 -0.52 -11.31
C SER A 17 9.28 -0.74 -9.85
N ILE A 18 9.25 0.34 -9.07
CA ILE A 18 9.57 0.29 -7.65
C ILE A 18 8.31 0.59 -6.84
N GLY A 19 7.90 -0.38 -6.02
CA GLY A 19 6.79 -0.25 -5.09
C GLY A 19 7.26 0.07 -3.68
N LEU A 20 6.55 0.99 -3.02
CA LEU A 20 6.73 1.28 -1.60
C LEU A 20 5.52 0.76 -0.82
N VAL A 21 5.74 -0.10 0.16
CA VAL A 21 4.71 -0.62 1.05
C VAL A 21 4.95 -0.13 2.47
N LEU A 22 3.93 0.46 3.07
CA LEU A 22 3.99 1.05 4.41
C LEU A 22 3.06 0.30 5.36
N GLY A 23 3.63 -0.36 6.37
CA GLY A 23 2.86 -1.15 7.31
C GLY A 23 2.12 -0.34 8.37
N GLY A 24 1.19 -1.00 9.06
CA GLY A 24 0.45 -0.44 10.20
C GLY A 24 1.25 -0.47 11.51
N GLY A 25 0.95 0.48 12.41
CA GLY A 25 1.63 0.61 13.71
C GLY A 25 1.30 1.87 14.52
N GLY A 26 0.20 2.57 14.21
CA GLY A 26 -0.21 3.80 14.89
C GLY A 26 0.85 4.90 14.85
N ALA A 27 1.15 5.54 15.98
CA ALA A 27 2.10 6.65 16.08
C ALA A 27 3.52 6.30 15.60
N ARG A 28 3.92 5.02 15.66
CA ARG A 28 5.20 4.54 15.11
C ARG A 28 5.32 4.80 13.61
N GLY A 29 4.19 4.89 12.90
CA GLY A 29 4.12 5.25 11.49
C GLY A 29 4.62 6.65 11.17
N CYS A 30 4.88 7.53 12.14
CA CYS A 30 5.60 8.78 11.89
C CYS A 30 7.00 8.52 11.29
N ALA A 31 7.58 7.34 11.54
CA ALA A 31 8.84 6.92 10.94
C ALA A 31 8.75 6.75 9.42
N HIS A 32 7.56 6.44 8.87
CA HIS A 32 7.32 6.35 7.43
C HIS A 32 7.63 7.69 6.73
N VAL A 33 7.29 8.81 7.36
CA VAL A 33 7.57 10.15 6.81
C VAL A 33 9.08 10.36 6.65
N GLY A 34 9.86 9.97 7.67
CA GLY A 34 11.32 10.02 7.63
C GLY A 34 11.93 9.06 6.61
N MET A 35 11.38 7.85 6.50
CA MET A 35 11.79 6.86 5.50
C MET A 35 11.54 7.34 4.07
N ILE A 36 10.37 7.89 3.78
CA ILE A 36 10.04 8.46 2.45
C ILE A 36 11.01 9.59 2.12
N ARG A 37 11.31 10.47 3.07
CA ARG A 37 12.31 11.53 2.90
C ARG A 37 13.68 10.95 2.56
N ALA A 38 14.13 9.91 3.27
CA ALA A 38 15.41 9.25 2.99
C ALA A 38 15.44 8.57 1.61
N ILE A 39 14.34 7.93 1.18
CA ILE A 39 14.19 7.32 -0.15
C ILE A 39 14.30 8.41 -1.24
N TYR A 40 13.58 9.52 -1.05
CA TYR A 40 13.57 10.64 -1.98
C TYR A 40 14.95 11.29 -2.12
N GLU A 41 15.62 11.58 -1.00
CA GLU A 41 16.98 12.15 -0.99
C GLU A 41 18.03 11.16 -1.52
N ALA A 42 17.80 9.86 -1.39
CA ALA A 42 18.63 8.83 -2.01
C ALA A 42 18.47 8.76 -3.54
N GLY A 43 17.45 9.42 -4.12
CA GLY A 43 17.16 9.43 -5.55
C GLY A 43 16.46 8.17 -6.06
N ILE A 44 15.87 7.37 -5.16
CA ILE A 44 15.16 6.14 -5.52
C ILE A 44 13.74 6.52 -5.96
N PRO A 45 13.31 6.22 -7.20
CA PRO A 45 11.95 6.52 -7.63
C PRO A 45 10.93 5.64 -6.88
N ILE A 46 9.78 6.23 -6.56
CA ILE A 46 8.61 5.51 -6.02
C ILE A 46 7.54 5.55 -7.10
N ASP A 47 7.23 4.41 -7.70
CA ASP A 47 6.30 4.32 -8.83
C ASP A 47 4.89 3.97 -8.40
N MET A 48 4.74 3.28 -7.27
CA MET A 48 3.45 2.87 -6.71
C MET A 48 3.57 2.72 -5.19
N VAL A 49 2.46 2.95 -4.48
CA VAL A 49 2.44 2.94 -3.01
C VAL A 49 1.28 2.11 -2.48
N GLY A 50 1.58 1.24 -1.51
CA GLY A 50 0.60 0.48 -0.76
C GLY A 50 0.70 0.82 0.71
N GLY A 51 -0.42 0.85 1.42
CA GLY A 51 -0.38 1.13 2.85
C GLY A 51 -1.52 0.55 3.67
N VAL A 52 -1.22 0.28 4.93
CA VAL A 52 -2.19 -0.24 5.91
C VAL A 52 -2.19 0.63 7.14
N SER A 53 -3.39 0.94 7.65
CA SER A 53 -3.57 1.77 8.84
C SER A 53 -2.81 3.10 8.71
N ILE A 54 -1.92 3.43 9.64
CA ILE A 54 -1.08 4.64 9.53
C ILE A 54 -0.24 4.68 8.24
N GLY A 55 0.20 3.54 7.72
CA GLY A 55 0.90 3.44 6.45
C GLY A 55 0.01 3.83 5.27
N ALA A 56 -1.29 3.54 5.34
CA ALA A 56 -2.27 3.99 4.35
C ALA A 56 -2.34 5.53 4.32
N LEU A 57 -2.46 6.16 5.49
CA LEU A 57 -2.52 7.61 5.61
C LEU A 57 -1.25 8.29 5.10
N VAL A 58 -0.08 7.85 5.56
CA VAL A 58 1.20 8.45 5.15
C VAL A 58 1.48 8.20 3.66
N GLY A 59 1.16 7.01 3.16
CA GLY A 59 1.29 6.67 1.75
C GLY A 59 0.40 7.54 0.86
N ALA A 60 -0.85 7.77 1.27
CA ALA A 60 -1.78 8.64 0.54
C ALA A 60 -1.30 10.10 0.55
N LEU A 61 -0.82 10.61 1.68
CA LEU A 61 -0.25 11.97 1.76
C LEU A 61 0.92 12.15 0.79
N TRP A 62 1.76 11.12 0.63
CA TRP A 62 2.83 11.14 -0.36
C TRP A 62 2.30 11.13 -1.79
N CYS A 63 1.35 10.24 -2.12
CA CYS A 63 0.78 10.12 -3.45
C CYS A 63 -0.03 11.35 -3.89
N GLN A 64 -0.52 12.15 -2.93
CA GLN A 64 -1.34 13.33 -3.19
C GLN A 64 -0.55 14.52 -3.77
N GLU A 65 0.72 14.67 -3.43
CA GLU A 65 1.52 15.84 -3.84
C GLU A 65 2.97 15.52 -4.23
N VAL A 66 3.48 14.33 -3.91
CA VAL A 66 4.87 13.89 -4.19
C VAL A 66 5.90 14.96 -3.76
N ASN A 67 5.68 15.54 -2.58
CA ASN A 67 6.51 16.60 -2.00
C ASN A 67 6.82 16.31 -0.52
N VAL A 68 8.10 16.20 -0.20
CA VAL A 68 8.58 15.88 1.15
C VAL A 68 8.19 16.96 2.16
N THR A 69 8.28 18.23 1.79
CA THR A 69 7.95 19.35 2.68
C THR A 69 6.48 19.34 3.04
N THR A 70 5.59 19.17 2.06
CA THR A 70 4.14 19.06 2.33
C THR A 70 3.83 17.83 3.16
N LEU A 71 4.45 16.67 2.85
CA LEU A 71 4.28 15.43 3.62
C LEU A 71 4.61 15.64 5.10
N VAL A 72 5.76 16.26 5.39
CA VAL A 72 6.19 16.55 6.78
C VAL A 72 5.24 17.54 7.45
N GLN A 73 4.83 18.61 6.76
CA GLN A 73 3.94 19.62 7.33
C GLN A 73 2.55 19.04 7.65
N LYS A 74 1.92 18.34 6.70
CA LYS A 74 0.62 17.70 6.88
C LYS A 74 0.66 16.59 7.93
N GLY A 75 1.69 15.73 7.88
CA GLY A 75 1.89 14.67 8.87
C GLY A 75 2.04 15.22 10.28
N ARG A 76 2.86 16.27 10.47
CA ARG A 76 3.03 16.94 11.76
C ARG A 76 1.74 17.58 12.24
N HIS A 77 1.02 18.27 11.35
CA HIS A 77 -0.24 18.91 11.69
C HIS A 77 -1.29 17.89 12.16
N TRP A 78 -1.45 16.80 11.42
CA TRP A 78 -2.34 15.71 11.78
C TRP A 78 -1.95 15.04 13.11
N SER A 79 -0.65 14.75 13.31
CA SER A 79 -0.17 14.15 14.57
C SER A 79 -0.42 15.03 15.80
N LYS A 80 -0.28 16.35 15.65
CA LYS A 80 -0.65 17.32 16.70
C LYS A 80 -2.15 17.28 17.01
N ARG A 81 -3.00 17.20 15.98
CA ARG A 81 -4.46 17.09 16.14
C ARG A 81 -4.85 15.79 16.83
N MET A 82 -4.15 14.69 16.54
CA MET A 82 -4.31 13.40 17.24
C MET A 82 -3.88 13.42 18.71
N THR A 83 -3.06 14.38 19.12
CA THR A 83 -2.65 14.55 20.52
C THR A 83 -3.71 15.32 21.34
N SER A 84 -4.71 15.93 20.70
CA SER A 84 -5.71 16.76 21.39
C SER A 84 -6.73 15.90 22.14
N PRO A 85 -6.70 15.88 23.50
CA PRO A 85 -7.57 15.01 24.29
C PRO A 85 -9.04 15.45 24.23
N TRP A 86 -9.30 16.74 23.99
CA TRP A 86 -10.64 17.29 23.95
C TRP A 86 -11.50 16.70 22.83
N SER A 87 -10.92 16.53 21.64
CA SER A 87 -11.65 15.97 20.49
C SER A 87 -12.04 14.51 20.71
N GLN A 88 -11.16 13.72 21.34
CA GLN A 88 -11.41 12.32 21.65
C GLN A 88 -12.44 12.19 22.78
N LEU A 89 -12.36 13.03 23.81
CA LEU A 89 -13.29 12.99 24.93
C LEU A 89 -14.73 13.27 24.50
N TRP A 90 -14.94 14.23 23.61
CA TRP A 90 -16.27 14.53 23.05
C TRP A 90 -16.77 13.46 22.08
N ASP A 91 -15.89 12.61 21.58
CA ASP A 91 -16.22 11.51 20.67
C ASP A 91 -16.50 10.19 21.42
N LEU A 92 -16.35 10.18 22.75
CA LEU A 92 -16.60 9.02 23.60
C LEU A 92 -18.10 8.66 23.57
N THR A 93 -18.39 7.38 23.36
CA THR A 93 -19.75 6.86 23.28
C THR A 93 -19.97 5.70 24.24
N TYR A 94 -21.21 5.25 24.37
CA TYR A 94 -21.53 4.08 25.17
C TYR A 94 -20.95 2.82 24.48
N PRO A 95 -20.05 2.07 25.15
CA PRO A 95 -19.22 1.07 24.49
C PRO A 95 -19.96 -0.26 24.28
N ILE A 96 -21.04 -0.25 23.50
CA ILE A 96 -21.67 -1.48 22.99
C ILE A 96 -20.80 -2.09 21.89
N THR A 97 -20.37 -1.26 20.94
CA THR A 97 -19.56 -1.67 19.79
C THR A 97 -18.14 -1.12 19.84
N ALA A 98 -17.99 0.13 20.29
CA ALA A 98 -16.70 0.82 20.36
C ALA A 98 -16.70 1.94 21.40
N TRP A 99 -15.51 2.32 21.89
CA TRP A 99 -15.35 3.41 22.85
C TRP A 99 -15.61 4.80 22.24
N PHE A 100 -15.29 5.01 20.96
CA PHE A 100 -15.46 6.29 20.27
C PHE A 100 -16.41 6.17 19.10
N THR A 101 -17.20 7.20 18.79
CA THR A 101 -18.05 7.20 17.58
C THR A 101 -17.19 7.24 16.30
N GLY A 102 -16.00 7.82 16.39
CA GLY A 102 -15.07 7.99 15.27
C GLY A 102 -15.35 9.24 14.45
N ALA A 103 -16.35 10.06 14.79
CA ALA A 103 -16.69 11.28 14.05
C ALA A 103 -15.54 12.30 14.08
N ALA A 104 -14.91 12.49 15.24
CA ALA A 104 -13.76 13.38 15.36
C ALA A 104 -12.59 12.89 14.50
N PHE A 105 -12.34 11.58 14.50
CA PHE A 105 -11.29 10.97 13.70
C PHE A 105 -11.57 11.07 12.20
N ASN A 106 -12.82 10.85 11.77
CA ASN A 106 -13.25 11.03 10.38
C ASN A 106 -12.93 12.45 9.89
N GLN A 107 -13.25 13.47 10.69
CA GLN A 107 -12.93 14.85 10.35
C GLN A 107 -11.43 15.07 10.19
N THR A 108 -10.60 14.49 11.06
CA THR A 108 -9.13 14.64 10.94
C THR A 108 -8.57 14.10 9.61
N ILE A 109 -9.15 13.02 9.08
CA ILE A 109 -8.72 12.42 7.82
C ILE A 109 -9.33 13.19 6.64
N TYR A 110 -10.60 13.59 6.77
CA TYR A 110 -11.28 14.41 5.76
C TYR A 110 -10.58 15.77 5.57
N ASP A 111 -10.09 16.41 6.64
CA ASP A 111 -9.33 17.66 6.57
C ASP A 111 -8.05 17.54 5.71
N LEU A 112 -7.46 16.34 5.62
CA LEU A 112 -6.23 16.08 4.86
C LEU A 112 -6.50 15.85 3.37
N PHE A 113 -7.53 15.06 3.07
CA PHE A 113 -7.78 14.52 1.73
C PHE A 113 -8.98 15.15 1.03
N GLY A 114 -9.93 15.71 1.77
CA GLY A 114 -11.22 16.17 1.26
C GLY A 114 -11.99 15.04 0.59
N ASP A 115 -12.72 15.37 -0.46
CA ASP A 115 -13.56 14.42 -1.20
C ASP A 115 -12.84 13.72 -2.37
N ARG A 116 -11.51 13.64 -2.31
CA ARG A 116 -10.69 13.02 -3.35
C ARG A 116 -10.94 11.53 -3.43
N GLN A 117 -10.89 10.99 -4.65
CA GLN A 117 -10.90 9.56 -4.89
C GLN A 117 -9.46 9.02 -4.93
N ILE A 118 -9.29 7.71 -4.75
CA ILE A 118 -7.97 7.05 -4.80
C ILE A 118 -7.32 7.23 -6.19
N GLU A 119 -8.13 7.10 -7.24
CA GLU A 119 -7.72 7.23 -8.64
C GLU A 119 -7.26 8.65 -9.02
N ASP A 120 -7.59 9.66 -8.23
CA ASP A 120 -7.16 11.06 -8.43
C ASP A 120 -5.72 11.33 -7.96
N LEU A 121 -5.07 10.35 -7.31
CA LEU A 121 -3.72 10.49 -6.78
C LEU A 121 -2.67 10.47 -7.90
N TRP A 122 -1.55 11.17 -7.69
CA TRP A 122 -0.48 11.27 -8.70
C TRP A 122 0.27 9.95 -8.92
N LEU A 123 0.34 9.12 -7.88
CA LEU A 123 0.94 7.79 -7.92
C LEU A 123 -0.18 6.74 -7.76
N PRO A 124 -0.11 5.61 -8.48
CA PRO A 124 -0.91 4.43 -8.18
C PRO A 124 -0.82 4.08 -6.69
N TYR A 125 -1.98 4.01 -6.06
CA TYR A 125 -2.11 3.79 -4.63
C TYR A 125 -3.10 2.68 -4.34
N PHE A 126 -2.82 1.88 -3.30
CA PHE A 126 -3.82 1.01 -2.72
C PHE A 126 -3.76 1.03 -1.20
N THR A 127 -4.90 0.68 -0.59
CA THR A 127 -4.97 0.39 0.84
C THR A 127 -5.74 -0.88 1.12
N VAL A 128 -5.47 -1.50 2.27
CA VAL A 128 -6.07 -2.78 2.67
C VAL A 128 -6.97 -2.56 3.87
N THR A 129 -8.12 -3.21 3.88
CA THR A 129 -9.02 -3.32 5.04
C THR A 129 -9.35 -4.77 5.32
N THR A 130 -9.74 -5.05 6.56
CA THR A 130 -10.32 -6.34 6.95
C THR A 130 -11.83 -6.26 6.82
N ASP A 131 -12.43 -7.06 5.94
CA ASP A 131 -13.88 -7.17 5.84
C ASP A 131 -14.37 -8.24 6.82
N ILE A 132 -15.09 -7.82 7.85
CA ILE A 132 -15.61 -8.74 8.88
C ILE A 132 -16.93 -9.38 8.49
N THR A 133 -17.57 -8.90 7.41
CA THR A 133 -18.84 -9.45 6.90
C THR A 133 -18.55 -10.72 6.10
N SER A 134 -17.55 -10.65 5.23
CA SER A 134 -17.09 -11.77 4.39
C SER A 134 -15.88 -12.51 4.96
N SER A 135 -15.29 -12.01 6.07
CA SER A 135 -14.09 -12.56 6.70
C SER A 135 -12.88 -12.63 5.76
N CYS A 136 -12.73 -11.63 4.89
CA CYS A 136 -11.66 -11.60 3.88
C CYS A 136 -10.88 -10.28 3.87
N MET A 137 -9.71 -10.33 3.25
CA MET A 137 -8.95 -9.12 2.92
C MET A 137 -9.61 -8.39 1.76
N ARG A 138 -9.72 -7.06 1.84
CA ARG A 138 -10.25 -6.21 0.77
C ARG A 138 -9.23 -5.15 0.39
N ILE A 139 -8.98 -5.02 -0.91
CA ILE A 139 -7.98 -4.12 -1.48
C ILE A 139 -8.72 -2.98 -2.18
N HIS A 140 -8.44 -1.76 -1.76
CA HIS A 140 -9.08 -0.56 -2.30
C HIS A 140 -8.10 0.17 -3.21
N ARG A 141 -8.46 0.27 -4.49
CA ARG A 141 -7.71 1.00 -5.54
C ARG A 141 -8.50 2.13 -6.19
N HIS A 142 -9.79 2.24 -5.86
CA HIS A 142 -10.70 3.24 -6.40
C HIS A 142 -11.73 3.63 -5.33
N GLY A 143 -12.32 4.81 -5.47
CA GLY A 143 -13.34 5.35 -4.57
C GLY A 143 -12.77 6.24 -3.47
N SER A 144 -13.60 6.54 -2.45
CA SER A 144 -13.33 7.64 -1.52
C SER A 144 -12.09 7.39 -0.65
N LEU A 145 -11.06 8.21 -0.86
CA LEU A 145 -9.75 8.05 -0.24
C LEU A 145 -9.82 8.12 1.28
N TRP A 146 -10.45 9.17 1.83
CA TRP A 146 -10.52 9.37 3.27
C TRP A 146 -11.31 8.24 3.96
N ARG A 147 -12.36 7.71 3.32
CA ARG A 147 -13.17 6.62 3.88
C ARG A 147 -12.38 5.33 4.00
N PHE A 148 -11.65 4.95 2.96
CA PHE A 148 -10.88 3.70 2.98
C PHE A 148 -9.62 3.79 3.84
N ILE A 149 -8.97 4.95 3.93
CA ILE A 149 -7.92 5.19 4.91
C ILE A 149 -8.49 5.09 6.33
N ARG A 150 -9.63 5.74 6.58
CA ARG A 150 -10.33 5.67 7.87
C ARG A 150 -10.71 4.23 8.23
N ALA A 151 -11.22 3.46 7.28
CA ALA A 151 -11.54 2.04 7.44
C ALA A 151 -10.28 1.24 7.80
N SER A 152 -9.19 1.43 7.05
CA SER A 152 -7.89 0.79 7.26
C SER A 152 -7.24 1.15 8.60
N MET A 153 -7.69 2.22 9.27
CA MET A 153 -7.25 2.65 10.60
C MET A 153 -8.25 2.32 11.73
N SER A 154 -9.26 1.47 11.47
CA SER A 154 -10.32 1.14 12.45
C SER A 154 -9.91 -0.02 13.36
N LEU A 155 -9.32 0.30 14.51
CA LEU A 155 -9.02 -0.71 15.52
C LEU A 155 -10.30 -1.22 16.21
N SER A 156 -10.43 -2.55 16.30
CA SER A 156 -11.56 -3.23 16.92
C SER A 156 -11.76 -2.78 18.36
N GLY A 157 -13.00 -2.41 18.72
CA GLY A 157 -13.36 -1.91 20.04
C GLY A 157 -12.94 -0.47 20.31
N TYR A 158 -11.96 0.08 19.60
CA TYR A 158 -11.60 1.50 19.69
C TYR A 158 -12.57 2.37 18.89
N MET A 159 -12.85 1.97 17.64
CA MET A 159 -13.78 2.67 16.76
C MET A 159 -14.74 1.68 16.08
N PRO A 160 -15.95 2.11 15.69
CA PRO A 160 -16.87 1.26 14.97
C PRO A 160 -16.29 0.90 13.58
N PRO A 161 -16.65 -0.29 13.05
CA PRO A 161 -16.38 -0.63 11.67
C PRO A 161 -16.94 0.43 10.71
N MET A 162 -16.21 0.71 9.65
CA MET A 162 -16.67 1.57 8.58
C MET A 162 -17.59 0.76 7.65
N CYS A 163 -18.80 1.26 7.42
CA CYS A 163 -19.72 0.66 6.45
C CYS A 163 -19.38 1.15 5.04
N ASP A 164 -19.12 0.23 4.12
CA ASP A 164 -18.96 0.53 2.69
C ASP A 164 -20.34 0.86 2.08
N PRO A 165 -20.54 2.05 1.48
CA PRO A 165 -21.84 2.44 0.94
C PRO A 165 -22.23 1.65 -0.31
N VAL A 166 -21.29 0.94 -0.95
CA VAL A 166 -21.55 0.21 -2.20
C VAL A 166 -22.29 -1.10 -1.95
N ASP A 167 -21.89 -1.86 -0.93
CA ASP A 167 -22.42 -3.20 -0.63
C ASP A 167 -22.87 -3.38 0.82
N GLY A 168 -22.67 -2.38 1.69
CA GLY A 168 -23.04 -2.43 3.11
C GLY A 168 -22.07 -3.23 3.98
N HIS A 169 -20.92 -3.65 3.46
CA HIS A 169 -19.95 -4.44 4.22
C HIS A 169 -19.27 -3.62 5.32
N LEU A 170 -18.99 -4.28 6.44
CA LEU A 170 -18.31 -3.70 7.59
C LEU A 170 -16.79 -3.92 7.50
N LEU A 171 -16.05 -2.80 7.49
CA LEU A 171 -14.61 -2.76 7.29
C LEU A 171 -13.87 -2.32 8.56
N LEU A 172 -12.80 -3.04 8.89
CA LEU A 172 -11.87 -2.74 9.97
C LEU A 172 -10.43 -2.55 9.47
N ASP A 173 -9.53 -2.25 10.41
CA ASP A 173 -8.10 -2.08 10.14
C ASP A 173 -7.54 -3.26 9.31
N GLY A 174 -6.80 -2.95 8.25
CA GLY A 174 -6.25 -3.96 7.35
C GLY A 174 -5.16 -4.83 8.00
N GLY A 175 -4.60 -4.37 9.12
CA GLY A 175 -3.52 -5.04 9.80
C GLY A 175 -3.89 -6.42 10.34
N TYR A 176 -5.17 -6.69 10.62
CA TYR A 176 -5.61 -8.00 11.12
C TYR A 176 -5.38 -9.12 10.11
N VAL A 177 -5.53 -8.81 8.82
CA VAL A 177 -5.32 -9.78 7.72
C VAL A 177 -3.92 -9.65 7.13
N ASN A 178 -3.47 -8.44 6.82
CA ASN A 178 -2.19 -8.19 6.15
C ASN A 178 -1.67 -6.80 6.54
N ASN A 179 -0.79 -6.74 7.54
CA ASN A 179 -0.21 -5.49 8.05
C ASN A 179 0.94 -4.95 7.19
N LEU A 180 1.47 -5.73 6.24
CA LEU A 180 2.55 -5.32 5.35
C LEU A 180 2.36 -5.93 3.95
N PRO A 181 1.48 -5.36 3.12
CA PRO A 181 0.96 -5.99 1.90
C PRO A 181 1.94 -5.92 0.71
N ALA A 182 3.11 -6.52 0.87
CA ALA A 182 4.13 -6.62 -0.18
C ALA A 182 3.75 -7.64 -1.27
N ASP A 183 2.94 -8.63 -0.94
CA ASP A 183 2.27 -9.56 -1.85
C ASP A 183 1.38 -8.82 -2.85
N ILE A 184 0.47 -7.95 -2.38
CA ILE A 184 -0.42 -7.17 -3.25
C ILE A 184 0.39 -6.23 -4.16
N MET A 185 1.44 -5.63 -3.62
CA MET A 185 2.33 -4.78 -4.40
C MET A 185 3.04 -5.56 -5.52
N ARG A 186 3.41 -6.82 -5.26
CA ARG A 186 3.99 -7.72 -6.25
C ARG A 186 2.97 -8.06 -7.34
N GLU A 187 1.73 -8.37 -6.96
CA GLU A 187 0.62 -8.64 -7.89
C GLU A 187 0.30 -7.43 -8.79
N MET A 188 0.48 -6.21 -8.27
CA MET A 188 0.36 -4.98 -9.06
C MET A 188 1.50 -4.75 -10.05
N GLY A 189 2.48 -5.66 -10.12
CA GLY A 189 3.57 -5.63 -11.09
C GLY A 189 4.78 -4.80 -10.63
N ALA A 190 4.96 -4.58 -9.32
CA ALA A 190 6.20 -4.02 -8.78
C ALA A 190 7.34 -5.04 -8.88
N GLU A 191 8.44 -4.69 -9.55
CA GLU A 191 9.62 -5.57 -9.62
C GLU A 191 10.47 -5.51 -8.36
N THR A 192 10.68 -4.32 -7.82
CA THR A 192 11.40 -4.11 -6.56
C THR A 192 10.45 -3.51 -5.54
N ILE A 193 10.37 -4.11 -4.35
CA ILE A 193 9.47 -3.66 -3.29
C ILE A 193 10.30 -3.23 -2.09
N ILE A 194 10.04 -2.04 -1.58
CA ILE A 194 10.55 -1.57 -0.30
C ILE A 194 9.39 -1.66 0.69
N ALA A 195 9.48 -2.57 1.65
CA ALA A 195 8.44 -2.73 2.66
C ALA A 195 8.93 -2.22 4.01
N VAL A 196 8.28 -1.17 4.51
CA VAL A 196 8.62 -0.54 5.79
C VAL A 196 7.65 -1.03 6.86
N ASP A 197 8.18 -1.76 7.84
CA ASP A 197 7.42 -2.28 8.97
C ASP A 197 7.58 -1.39 10.20
N VAL A 198 6.46 -1.01 10.79
CA VAL A 198 6.38 -0.21 12.02
C VAL A 198 5.49 -0.86 13.09
N GLY A 199 5.14 -2.13 12.91
CA GLY A 199 4.27 -2.88 13.80
C GLY A 199 4.88 -3.13 15.19
N SER A 200 4.05 -3.48 16.18
CA SER A 200 4.54 -3.93 17.48
C SER A 200 5.22 -5.29 17.40
N GLN A 201 6.30 -5.45 18.16
CA GLN A 201 6.83 -6.76 18.49
C GLN A 201 6.24 -7.16 19.84
N ASP A 202 5.64 -8.34 19.86
CA ASP A 202 5.11 -8.92 21.08
C ASP A 202 6.24 -9.51 21.92
N ASP A 203 6.15 -9.36 23.24
CA ASP A 203 7.09 -10.03 24.15
C ASP A 203 6.85 -11.54 24.09
N THR A 204 7.92 -12.29 23.87
CA THR A 204 7.94 -13.76 23.83
C THR A 204 8.47 -14.35 25.13
N ASP A 205 9.08 -13.54 25.99
CA ASP A 205 9.56 -13.91 27.32
C ASP A 205 8.40 -13.93 28.33
N LEU A 206 7.51 -14.90 28.14
CA LEU A 206 6.36 -15.14 29.02
C LEU A 206 6.71 -16.17 30.09
N THR A 207 6.23 -15.95 31.30
CA THR A 207 6.45 -16.88 32.41
C THR A 207 5.68 -18.18 32.16
N ASN A 208 6.38 -19.31 32.15
CA ASN A 208 5.72 -20.61 32.14
C ASN A 208 5.07 -20.88 33.51
N TYR A 209 3.73 -20.89 33.55
CA TYR A 209 2.93 -21.12 34.76
C TYR A 209 2.31 -22.53 34.83
N GLY A 210 2.66 -23.44 33.90
CA GLY A 210 2.06 -24.77 33.80
C GLY A 210 0.64 -24.76 33.22
N ASP A 211 -0.18 -25.73 33.63
CA ASP A 211 -1.49 -26.00 32.98
C ASP A 211 -2.66 -25.20 33.57
N CYS A 212 -2.47 -24.54 34.73
CA CYS A 212 -3.54 -23.81 35.41
C CYS A 212 -3.05 -22.50 36.01
N LEU A 213 -3.84 -21.44 35.83
CA LEU A 213 -3.53 -20.11 36.32
C LEU A 213 -4.75 -19.47 36.99
N SER A 214 -4.59 -19.11 38.27
CA SER A 214 -5.63 -18.42 39.01
C SER A 214 -5.47 -16.90 38.91
N GLY A 215 -6.50 -16.19 38.46
CA GLY A 215 -6.54 -14.73 38.45
C GLY A 215 -6.39 -14.11 39.84
N TRP A 216 -6.89 -14.78 40.88
CA TRP A 216 -6.70 -14.35 42.27
C TRP A 216 -5.23 -14.45 42.72
N TRP A 217 -4.51 -15.47 42.26
CA TRP A 217 -3.08 -15.61 42.51
C TRP A 217 -2.28 -14.51 41.80
N LEU A 218 -2.64 -14.17 40.56
CA LEU A 218 -2.03 -13.04 39.83
C LEU A 218 -2.25 -11.71 40.56
N LEU A 219 -3.47 -11.47 41.05
CA LEU A 219 -3.79 -10.25 41.79
C LEU A 219 -2.95 -10.15 43.08
N PHE A 220 -2.84 -11.25 43.82
CA PHE A 220 -2.01 -11.32 45.03
C PHE A 220 -0.52 -11.10 44.71
N LYS A 221 -0.01 -11.73 43.65
CA LYS A 221 1.38 -11.56 43.19
C LYS A 221 1.67 -10.14 42.74
N ARG A 222 0.71 -9.47 42.10
CA ARG A 222 0.84 -8.06 41.69
C ARG A 222 0.88 -7.11 42.89
N TRP A 223 0.22 -7.45 43.99
CA TRP A 223 0.20 -6.63 45.20
C TRP A 223 1.41 -6.87 46.12
N ASN A 224 2.08 -8.02 46.03
CA ASN A 224 3.24 -8.33 46.87
C ASN A 224 4.56 -7.81 46.26
N PRO A 225 5.20 -6.78 46.85
CA PRO A 225 6.42 -6.15 46.31
C PRO A 225 7.69 -7.01 46.42
N ILE A 226 7.64 -8.15 47.13
CA ILE A 226 8.79 -9.04 47.35
C ILE A 226 8.82 -10.19 46.33
N SER A 227 7.71 -10.43 45.62
CA SER A 227 7.61 -11.53 44.67
C SER A 227 8.17 -11.15 43.29
N ASN A 228 8.80 -12.12 42.62
CA ASN A 228 9.11 -12.02 41.18
C ASN A 228 7.86 -11.64 40.38
N THR A 229 8.02 -10.69 39.46
CA THR A 229 6.97 -10.25 38.55
C THR A 229 6.67 -11.35 37.54
N VAL A 230 5.43 -11.82 37.54
CA VAL A 230 4.98 -12.86 36.60
C VAL A 230 4.56 -12.16 35.31
N LYS A 231 5.26 -12.44 34.21
CA LYS A 231 4.97 -11.88 32.89
C LYS A 231 3.98 -12.79 32.16
N ILE A 232 2.70 -12.42 32.19
CA ILE A 232 1.62 -13.17 31.54
C ILE A 232 0.80 -12.20 30.70
N PRO A 233 0.39 -12.61 29.48
CA PRO A 233 -0.39 -11.75 28.62
C PRO A 233 -1.77 -11.49 29.23
N SER A 234 -2.20 -10.23 29.17
CA SER A 234 -3.55 -9.84 29.62
C SER A 234 -4.64 -10.31 28.64
N LEU A 235 -5.90 -10.36 29.07
CA LEU A 235 -7.01 -10.74 28.18
C LEU A 235 -7.07 -9.89 26.89
N PRO A 236 -6.94 -8.54 26.95
CA PRO A 236 -6.88 -7.72 25.74
C PRO A 236 -5.67 -8.02 24.85
N GLU A 237 -4.53 -8.36 25.45
CA GLU A 237 -3.32 -8.74 24.71
C GLU A 237 -3.50 -10.08 23.99
N ILE A 238 -4.10 -11.07 24.64
CA ILE A 238 -4.44 -12.36 24.03
C ILE A 238 -5.39 -12.14 22.84
N GLN A 239 -6.44 -11.34 23.02
CA GLN A 239 -7.38 -11.02 21.94
C GLN A 239 -6.68 -10.31 20.77
N SER A 240 -5.78 -9.36 21.05
CA SER A 240 -4.98 -8.70 20.03
C SER A 240 -4.11 -9.70 19.27
N ARG A 241 -3.34 -10.55 19.96
CA ARG A 241 -2.48 -11.56 19.32
C ARG A 241 -3.27 -12.52 18.43
N LEU A 242 -4.45 -12.97 18.89
CA LEU A 242 -5.36 -13.80 18.11
C LEU A 242 -5.86 -13.06 16.85
N ALA A 243 -6.19 -11.78 16.96
CA ALA A 243 -6.67 -10.99 15.82
C ALA A 243 -5.61 -10.81 14.73
N TYR A 244 -4.30 -10.79 15.08
CA TYR A 244 -3.19 -10.62 14.13
C TYR A 244 -2.52 -11.92 13.70
N VAL A 245 -2.97 -13.08 14.19
CA VAL A 245 -2.29 -14.38 13.96
C VAL A 245 -2.10 -14.70 12.47
N SER A 246 -3.09 -14.36 11.64
CA SER A 246 -3.04 -14.60 10.20
C SER A 246 -2.01 -13.71 9.51
N CYS A 247 -1.92 -12.45 9.93
CA CYS A 247 -0.96 -11.48 9.42
C CYS A 247 0.49 -11.85 9.76
N VAL A 248 0.75 -12.40 10.96
CA VAL A 248 2.13 -12.76 11.37
C VAL A 248 2.74 -13.75 10.39
N ARG A 249 1.98 -14.74 9.93
CA ARG A 249 2.43 -15.71 8.92
C ARG A 249 2.81 -15.03 7.60
N GLN A 250 1.94 -14.16 7.08
CA GLN A 250 2.22 -13.42 5.84
C GLN A 250 3.45 -12.51 5.98
N LEU A 251 3.63 -11.87 7.15
CA LEU A 251 4.78 -11.03 7.43
C LEU A 251 6.09 -11.84 7.43
N GLU A 252 6.09 -13.06 7.95
CA GLU A 252 7.25 -13.97 7.90
C GLU A 252 7.60 -14.36 6.45
N GLU A 253 6.59 -14.66 5.63
CA GLU A 253 6.78 -14.93 4.21
C GLU A 253 7.42 -13.72 3.50
N VAL A 254 6.91 -12.51 3.74
CA VAL A 254 7.48 -11.26 3.18
C VAL A 254 8.92 -11.03 3.64
N LYS A 255 9.25 -11.28 4.91
CA LYS A 255 10.61 -11.15 5.44
C LYS A 255 11.59 -12.13 4.79
N SER A 256 11.13 -13.34 4.48
CA SER A 256 11.93 -14.37 3.82
C SER A 256 12.05 -14.18 2.31
N SER A 257 11.24 -13.30 1.72
CA SER A 257 11.13 -13.15 0.28
C SER A 257 12.30 -12.37 -0.33
N ASP A 258 12.82 -12.89 -1.44
CA ASP A 258 13.92 -12.30 -2.21
C ASP A 258 13.57 -11.00 -2.94
N TYR A 259 12.28 -10.76 -3.11
CA TYR A 259 11.73 -9.74 -3.99
C TYR A 259 11.41 -8.44 -3.22
N CYS A 260 11.51 -8.49 -1.89
CA CYS A 260 11.16 -7.42 -0.98
C CYS A 260 12.37 -7.02 -0.14
N THR A 261 12.76 -5.75 -0.21
CA THR A 261 13.64 -5.14 0.78
C THR A 261 12.82 -4.80 2.01
N TYR A 262 12.83 -5.69 2.99
CA TYR A 262 12.23 -5.46 4.29
C TYR A 262 13.07 -4.47 5.10
N VAL A 263 12.42 -3.43 5.62
CA VAL A 263 13.06 -2.39 6.45
C VAL A 263 12.22 -2.18 7.71
N ARG A 264 12.88 -2.23 8.87
CA ARG A 264 12.25 -1.96 10.16
C ARG A 264 13.09 -0.95 10.95
N PRO A 265 12.64 0.31 11.05
CA PRO A 265 13.31 1.32 11.87
C PRO A 265 13.30 0.96 13.38
N PRO A 266 14.30 1.39 14.17
CA PRO A 266 14.39 1.08 15.60
C PRO A 266 13.44 1.95 16.44
N ILE A 267 12.15 1.57 16.44
CA ILE A 267 11.05 2.37 17.02
C ILE A 267 10.29 1.65 18.15
N ASP A 268 10.80 0.51 18.64
CA ASP A 268 10.11 -0.30 19.63
C ASP A 268 9.90 0.41 20.98
N ARG A 269 10.73 1.43 21.28
CA ARG A 269 10.60 2.30 22.45
C ARG A 269 9.33 3.16 22.48
N TYR A 270 8.70 3.41 21.33
CA TYR A 270 7.52 4.27 21.23
C TYR A 270 6.23 3.45 21.32
N LYS A 271 5.20 4.00 21.97
CA LYS A 271 3.88 3.34 22.04
C LYS A 271 3.03 3.64 20.81
N THR A 272 2.09 2.75 20.49
CA THR A 272 1.17 2.86 19.33
C THR A 272 0.31 4.13 19.33
N LEU A 273 0.05 4.74 20.49
CA LEU A 273 -0.75 5.97 20.61
C LEU A 273 0.08 7.23 20.92
N GLN A 274 1.41 7.16 20.83
CA GLN A 274 2.32 8.25 21.21
C GLN A 274 2.53 9.29 20.09
N PHE A 275 1.45 9.88 19.58
CA PHE A 275 1.49 10.84 18.46
C PHE A 275 2.18 12.17 18.81
N GLY A 276 2.37 12.47 20.10
CA GLY A 276 3.11 13.66 20.56
C GLY A 276 4.60 13.65 20.21
N SER A 277 5.18 12.47 19.98
CA SER A 277 6.62 12.30 19.65
C SER A 277 6.88 12.27 18.13
N PHE A 278 6.02 12.92 17.33
CA PHE A 278 6.11 12.91 15.85
C PHE A 278 7.53 13.15 15.33
N ASP A 279 8.16 14.25 15.77
CA ASP A 279 9.47 14.68 15.28
C ASP A 279 10.58 13.69 15.59
N GLU A 280 10.54 13.13 16.79
CA GLU A 280 11.52 12.16 17.26
C GLU A 280 11.41 10.85 16.46
N ILE A 281 10.19 10.35 16.29
CA ILE A 281 9.93 9.10 15.54
C ILE A 281 10.26 9.28 14.06
N MET A 282 9.91 10.43 13.47
CA MET A 282 10.25 10.77 12.09
C MET A 282 11.77 10.80 11.90
N GLU A 283 12.51 11.43 12.80
CA GLU A 283 13.97 11.53 12.71
C GLU A 283 14.63 10.14 12.80
N VAL A 284 14.14 9.27 13.68
CA VAL A 284 14.60 7.86 13.76
C VAL A 284 14.42 7.14 12.42
N GLY A 285 13.26 7.31 11.78
CA GLY A 285 13.01 6.75 10.45
C GLY A 285 13.97 7.32 9.39
N TYR A 286 14.19 8.63 9.40
CA TYR A 286 15.08 9.30 8.44
C TYR A 286 16.55 8.87 8.59
N VAL A 287 17.08 8.86 9.82
CA VAL A 287 18.47 8.44 10.09
C VAL A 287 18.70 6.98 9.73
N HIS A 288 17.73 6.11 10.05
CA HIS A 288 17.78 4.69 9.70
C HIS A 288 17.78 4.50 8.18
N GLY A 289 16.82 5.12 7.48
CA GLY A 289 16.73 5.07 6.02
C GLY A 289 18.01 5.59 5.35
N ARG A 290 18.53 6.74 5.79
CA ARG A 290 19.76 7.33 5.24
C ARG A 290 20.95 6.39 5.40
N THR A 291 21.14 5.79 6.57
CA THR A 291 22.22 4.83 6.82
C THR A 291 22.06 3.59 5.95
N LEU A 292 20.84 3.05 5.84
CA LEU A 292 20.52 1.88 5.04
C LEU A 292 20.80 2.12 3.54
N PHE A 293 20.28 3.19 2.95
CA PHE A 293 20.51 3.50 1.53
C PHE A 293 21.95 3.91 1.24
N ALA A 294 22.65 4.56 2.18
CA ALA A 294 24.08 4.84 2.06
C ALA A 294 24.93 3.55 2.08
N GLY A 295 24.64 2.63 3.01
CA GLY A 295 25.32 1.33 3.09
C GLY A 295 25.08 0.46 1.85
N MET A 296 23.85 0.49 1.33
CA MET A 296 23.50 -0.17 0.05
C MET A 296 24.33 0.39 -1.11
N LYS A 297 24.52 1.72 -1.20
CA LYS A 297 25.38 2.35 -2.22
C LYS A 297 26.88 2.04 -2.03
N ALA A 298 27.35 1.91 -0.80
CA ALA A 298 28.77 1.85 -0.48
C ALA A 298 29.43 0.46 -0.62
N GLY A 299 28.69 -0.66 -0.53
CA GLY A 299 29.35 -1.96 -0.77
C GLY A 299 28.70 -3.26 -0.25
N GLN A 300 27.48 -3.27 0.29
CA GLN A 300 26.83 -4.50 0.79
C GLN A 300 25.42 -4.63 0.17
N ARG A 301 25.27 -5.37 -0.94
CA ARG A 301 24.09 -5.21 -1.83
C ARG A 301 22.96 -6.22 -1.59
N THR A 302 21.74 -5.69 -1.35
CA THR A 302 20.58 -5.78 -2.28
C THR A 302 19.41 -4.87 -1.86
N LEU A 303 19.17 -3.83 -2.67
CA LEU A 303 17.86 -3.24 -3.04
C LEU A 303 17.89 -3.31 -4.58
N ARG A 304 17.58 -4.52 -5.08
CA ARG A 304 18.34 -5.31 -6.07
C ARG A 304 18.87 -4.50 -7.28
N SER A 305 20.11 -4.00 -7.39
CA SER A 305 21.30 -3.89 -6.55
C SER A 305 22.12 -2.69 -7.11
N VAL A 306 21.78 -1.42 -6.93
CA VAL A 306 21.05 -0.62 -5.95
C VAL A 306 20.02 0.16 -6.78
N LEU A 307 19.04 -0.56 -7.34
CA LEU A 307 18.61 -0.43 -8.73
C LEU A 307 19.77 -0.81 -9.65
N ASN A 308 19.78 -2.07 -10.08
CA ASN A 308 20.96 -2.81 -10.56
C ASN A 308 21.72 -2.13 -11.72
N LEU A 309 22.76 -1.36 -11.38
CA LEU A 309 23.37 -0.38 -12.27
C LEU A 309 22.29 0.58 -12.81
N ASP A 310 21.79 1.49 -11.97
CA ASP A 310 20.79 2.55 -12.26
C ASP A 310 21.14 3.50 -13.42
N LYS A 311 22.30 3.23 -14.02
CA LYS A 311 22.38 2.84 -15.42
C LYS A 311 23.80 2.31 -15.58
N ALA A 312 24.06 1.04 -15.90
CA ALA A 312 25.43 0.63 -16.32
C ALA A 312 25.92 1.37 -17.60
N ARG A 313 25.06 2.24 -18.16
CA ARG A 313 24.57 2.10 -19.54
C ARG A 313 23.78 3.27 -20.10
N SER A 314 23.37 4.26 -19.30
CA SER A 314 22.96 5.55 -19.89
C SER A 314 24.06 6.12 -20.79
N PHE A 315 25.27 5.56 -20.67
CA PHE A 315 26.53 6.26 -20.71
C PHE A 315 27.65 5.54 -21.48
N LYS A 316 27.39 4.42 -22.17
CA LYS A 316 28.17 4.19 -23.40
C LYS A 316 27.60 4.99 -24.58
N ALA A 317 26.31 5.33 -24.54
CA ALA A 317 25.54 5.96 -25.63
C ALA A 317 25.68 7.48 -25.76
N GLY A 318 26.47 8.17 -24.92
CA GLY A 318 26.85 9.56 -25.20
C GLY A 318 28.01 9.69 -26.19
N LYS A 319 28.61 8.57 -26.66
CA LYS A 319 29.91 8.57 -27.33
C LYS A 319 29.92 8.43 -28.86
N GLU A 320 28.80 8.18 -29.55
CA GLU A 320 28.74 8.33 -31.02
C GLU A 320 27.39 8.93 -31.48
N GLY A 321 27.28 10.26 -31.36
CA GLY A 321 26.58 11.19 -32.28
C GLY A 321 25.09 11.04 -32.64
N ARG A 322 24.18 11.69 -31.87
CA ARG A 322 23.09 12.60 -32.36
C ARG A 322 22.20 13.09 -31.19
N PRO A 323 21.60 14.29 -31.25
CA PRO A 323 20.63 14.74 -30.25
C PRO A 323 19.30 14.00 -30.46
N THR A 324 18.89 13.16 -29.51
CA THR A 324 17.61 12.44 -29.55
C THR A 324 16.45 13.40 -29.35
N THR A 325 15.51 13.42 -30.30
CA THR A 325 14.30 14.26 -30.26
C THR A 325 13.13 13.43 -29.72
N PHE A 326 12.05 14.06 -29.26
CA PHE A 326 10.85 13.43 -28.66
C PHE A 326 10.29 12.22 -29.45
N THR A 327 10.47 12.22 -30.77
CA THR A 327 10.06 11.14 -31.68
C THR A 327 10.84 9.83 -31.50
N ASP A 328 12.13 9.88 -31.19
CA ASP A 328 12.98 8.67 -31.01
C ASP A 328 12.52 7.82 -29.82
N LEU A 329 12.02 8.47 -28.78
CA LEU A 329 11.61 7.81 -27.54
C LEU A 329 10.24 7.13 -27.70
N ALA A 330 9.34 7.72 -28.49
CA ALA A 330 8.07 7.10 -28.86
C ALA A 330 8.28 5.87 -29.76
N GLU A 331 9.23 5.94 -30.69
CA GLU A 331 9.57 4.84 -31.61
C GLU A 331 10.18 3.63 -30.88
N MET A 332 11.06 3.87 -29.90
CA MET A 332 11.62 2.79 -29.07
C MET A 332 10.58 2.08 -28.20
N VAL A 333 9.54 2.80 -27.73
CA VAL A 333 8.48 2.23 -26.90
C VAL A 333 7.43 1.50 -27.75
N CYS A 334 7.23 1.91 -29.01
CA CYS A 334 6.26 1.31 -29.93
C CYS A 334 6.80 0.16 -30.77
N ALA A 335 8.11 -0.14 -30.71
CA ALA A 335 8.69 -1.26 -31.43
C ALA A 335 8.28 -2.60 -30.80
N ILE A 336 7.11 -3.11 -31.21
CA ILE A 336 6.64 -4.47 -30.93
C ILE A 336 7.71 -5.44 -31.46
N LYS A 337 8.31 -6.24 -30.57
CA LYS A 337 9.22 -7.32 -30.97
C LYS A 337 8.45 -8.30 -31.86
N GLN A 338 8.76 -8.31 -33.15
CA GLN A 338 8.29 -9.37 -34.03
C GLN A 338 8.87 -10.72 -33.58
N PRO A 339 8.10 -11.81 -33.61
CA PRO A 339 8.56 -13.11 -33.17
C PRO A 339 9.72 -13.59 -34.06
N GLN A 340 10.82 -14.02 -33.43
CA GLN A 340 11.94 -14.62 -34.14
C GLN A 340 11.49 -15.93 -34.80
N LYS A 341 11.42 -15.96 -36.14
CA LYS A 341 11.38 -17.21 -36.89
C LYS A 341 12.72 -17.91 -36.72
N GLY A 342 12.77 -18.87 -35.81
CA GLY A 342 13.88 -19.80 -35.67
C GLY A 342 14.01 -20.65 -36.94
N ARG A 343 15.21 -20.65 -37.51
CA ARG A 343 15.61 -21.48 -38.63
C ARG A 343 16.04 -22.84 -38.08
N SER A 344 15.22 -23.87 -38.29
CA SER A 344 15.66 -25.27 -38.26
C SER A 344 15.10 -25.97 -39.49
N SER A 345 16.04 -26.38 -40.35
CA SER A 345 15.85 -27.18 -41.55
C SER A 345 15.39 -28.60 -41.24
N VAL A 346 14.24 -29.02 -41.78
CA VAL A 346 14.00 -30.38 -42.29
C VAL A 346 13.11 -30.24 -43.52
N SER A 347 13.42 -31.07 -44.52
CA SER A 347 12.99 -31.08 -45.91
C SER A 347 11.62 -31.70 -46.17
N ASP A 348 11.22 -31.59 -47.44
CA ASP A 348 10.24 -32.39 -48.22
C ASP A 348 8.81 -31.82 -48.19
N GLU A 349 8.49 -30.99 -49.18
CA GLU A 349 7.83 -31.35 -50.45
C GLU A 349 6.33 -31.63 -50.25
N ASP A 350 5.49 -30.70 -50.71
CA ASP A 350 4.42 -30.97 -51.68
C ASP A 350 3.56 -29.70 -51.92
N ASP A 351 3.66 -29.24 -53.17
CA ASP A 351 2.71 -28.51 -54.03
C ASP A 351 1.43 -27.88 -53.44
N TYR A 352 1.21 -26.58 -53.69
CA TYR A 352 0.45 -26.09 -54.86
C TYR A 352 0.29 -24.55 -54.81
N GLU A 353 0.41 -23.95 -55.99
CA GLU A 353 0.44 -22.52 -56.31
C GLU A 353 -0.92 -21.78 -56.25
N CYS A 354 -0.78 -20.44 -56.36
CA CYS A 354 -1.71 -19.41 -56.85
C CYS A 354 -2.72 -18.81 -55.86
N SER A 355 -2.97 -17.50 -55.82
CA SER A 355 -2.35 -16.29 -56.36
C SER A 355 -3.21 -15.14 -55.81
N GLU A 356 -2.61 -14.04 -55.34
CA GLU A 356 -3.35 -12.79 -55.13
C GLU A 356 -3.71 -12.21 -56.51
N GLN A 357 -4.98 -11.84 -56.74
CA GLN A 357 -5.34 -10.58 -57.40
C GLN A 357 -6.86 -10.27 -57.45
N ASP A 358 -7.12 -8.97 -57.24
CA ASP A 358 -8.13 -8.10 -57.85
C ASP A 358 -9.53 -7.87 -57.22
N PHE A 359 -9.65 -6.69 -56.58
CA PHE A 359 -10.39 -5.50 -57.01
C PHE A 359 -11.86 -5.60 -57.54
N ILE A 360 -12.76 -4.97 -56.75
CA ILE A 360 -13.77 -3.93 -57.10
C ILE A 360 -15.08 -4.28 -57.88
N THR A 361 -16.21 -3.92 -57.22
CA THR A 361 -17.59 -3.50 -57.66
C THR A 361 -18.42 -4.47 -58.52
N ASP A 362 -19.74 -4.64 -58.35
CA ASP A 362 -20.79 -3.61 -58.46
C ASP A 362 -22.18 -4.12 -57.98
N THR A 363 -23.00 -3.19 -57.44
CA THR A 363 -24.47 -2.94 -57.61
C THR A 363 -25.48 -4.12 -57.83
N GLU A 364 -26.74 -4.18 -57.36
CA GLU A 364 -27.81 -3.18 -57.16
C GLU A 364 -29.11 -3.85 -56.63
N LYS A 365 -30.06 -3.02 -56.12
CA LYS A 365 -31.55 -3.12 -56.12
C LYS A 365 -32.35 -3.63 -54.89
N ASP A 366 -32.76 -2.65 -54.08
CA ASP A 366 -34.14 -2.19 -53.79
C ASP A 366 -35.31 -3.20 -53.81
N GLU A 367 -36.02 -3.30 -52.67
CA GLU A 367 -37.47 -3.02 -52.57
C GLU A 367 -37.92 -3.00 -51.08
N GLU A 368 -38.38 -1.83 -50.63
CA GLU A 368 -39.26 -1.56 -49.47
C GLU A 368 -40.40 -0.66 -50.05
N PRO A 369 -41.53 -0.36 -49.35
CA PRO A 369 -41.89 -0.60 -47.95
C PRO A 369 -43.37 -1.03 -47.75
N GLU A 370 -43.83 -1.20 -46.49
CA GLU A 370 -45.06 -0.54 -46.02
C GLU A 370 -45.24 -0.71 -44.49
N GLU A 371 -45.36 0.42 -43.81
CA GLU A 371 -45.91 0.57 -42.45
C GLU A 371 -47.27 1.30 -42.60
N PRO A 372 -48.25 1.11 -41.69
CA PRO A 372 -48.39 2.12 -40.63
C PRO A 372 -48.91 1.64 -39.25
N THR A 373 -48.39 2.33 -38.23
CA THR A 373 -48.82 2.58 -36.82
C THR A 373 -50.34 2.78 -36.53
N PRO A 374 -50.81 3.17 -35.31
CA PRO A 374 -50.47 2.80 -33.91
C PRO A 374 -51.75 2.46 -33.06
N GLY A 375 -51.60 1.95 -31.83
CA GLY A 375 -52.73 1.77 -30.91
C GLY A 375 -52.33 1.79 -29.43
N ALA A 376 -52.88 2.74 -28.69
CA ALA A 376 -52.60 3.07 -27.30
C ALA A 376 -53.32 2.17 -26.27
N GLY A 377 -52.77 2.14 -25.04
CA GLY A 377 -53.57 2.20 -23.81
C GLY A 377 -53.70 0.92 -22.96
N GLU A 378 -53.23 1.01 -21.72
CA GLU A 378 -54.04 0.87 -20.48
C GLU A 378 -53.46 -0.03 -19.36
N VAL A 379 -52.92 0.65 -18.33
CA VAL A 379 -53.10 0.56 -16.86
C VAL A 379 -53.60 -0.73 -16.17
N THR A 380 -53.01 -0.98 -14.98
CA THR A 380 -53.42 -1.80 -13.79
C THR A 380 -53.28 -3.33 -13.89
N LEU A 381 -52.74 -4.04 -12.90
CA LEU A 381 -52.82 -3.94 -11.43
C LEU A 381 -51.46 -4.03 -10.71
#